data_AF-A0A453PYW5-F1
#
_entry.id   AF-A0A453PYW5-F1
#
_cell.length_a   1.000
_cell.length_b   1.000
_cell.length_c   1.000
_cell.angle_alpha   90.00
_cell.angle_beta   90.00
_cell.angle_gamma   90.00
#
_symmetry.space_group_name_H-M   'P 1'
#
loop_
_entity.id
_entity.type
_entity.pdbx_description
1 polymer ?
#
loop_
_entity_poly.entity_id
_entity_poly.type
_entity_poly.pdbx_seq_one_letter_code
_entity_poly.pdbx_strand_id
1 'polypeptide(L)'
;MPRPEVQAPPEIFYNESEARKYTTSSRIIEIQARISERALELLALPDDGVPKMLLDIGCGSGLSGETLTEHGHHWIGCDISQSMLDVALERETEGDLLLADMGEGLGLRPGVMDGAISISAVQVILQVFVLFLQLACRV
;
A
#
# COMPACT_ATOMS: atom_id res chain seq x y z
N MET A 1 19.76 7.99 -5.22
CA MET A 1 19.02 8.64 -4.12
C MET A 1 18.99 7.66 -2.95
N PRO A 2 19.18 8.09 -1.68
CA PRO A 2 19.01 7.21 -0.53
C PRO A 2 17.59 6.65 -0.47
N ARG A 3 17.41 5.47 0.16
CA ARG A 3 16.11 4.80 0.26
C ARG A 3 15.14 5.64 1.12
N PRO A 4 13.86 5.81 0.73
CA PRO A 4 12.86 6.61 1.45
C PRO A 4 12.80 6.32 2.95
N GLU A 5 12.78 5.04 3.32
CA GLU A 5 12.63 4.57 4.70
C GLU A 5 13.80 4.95 5.63
N VAL A 6 14.95 5.37 5.07
CA VAL A 6 16.13 5.82 5.83
C VAL A 6 16.09 7.33 6.09
N GLN A 7 15.23 8.07 5.39
CA GLN A 7 15.22 9.53 5.42
C GLN A 7 14.26 10.08 6.47
N ALA A 8 13.04 9.54 6.53
CA ALA A 8 12.03 9.91 7.53
C ALA A 8 10.93 8.82 7.59
N PRO A 9 10.11 8.80 8.66
CA PRO A 9 8.86 8.02 8.68
C PRO A 9 7.99 8.33 7.44
N PRO A 10 7.22 7.37 6.89
CA PRO A 10 6.46 7.57 5.65
C PRO A 10 5.46 8.73 5.72
N GLU A 11 4.82 8.92 6.87
CA GLU A 11 3.88 10.02 7.13
C GLU A 11 4.55 11.40 6.95
N ILE A 12 5.87 11.49 7.15
CA ILE A 12 6.67 12.72 7.04
C ILE A 12 7.37 12.78 5.68
N PHE A 13 7.88 11.64 5.19
CA PHE A 13 8.63 11.56 3.93
C PHE A 13 7.74 11.86 2.72
N TYR A 14 6.58 11.22 2.64
CA TYR A 14 5.61 11.42 1.57
C TYR A 14 4.72 12.62 1.88
N ASN A 15 5.31 13.81 1.97
CA ASN A 15 4.54 15.06 1.93
C ASN A 15 3.93 15.28 0.54
N GLU A 16 3.03 16.26 0.40
CA GLU A 16 2.35 16.61 -0.86
C GLU A 16 3.27 16.60 -2.09
N SER A 17 4.48 17.18 -1.97
CA SER A 17 5.40 17.30 -3.10
C SER A 17 6.04 15.97 -3.50
N GLU A 18 6.44 15.15 -2.53
CA GLU A 18 7.07 13.86 -2.78
C GLU A 18 6.04 12.80 -3.21
N ALA A 19 4.83 12.84 -2.65
CA ALA A 19 3.71 12.00 -3.06
C ALA A 19 3.35 12.21 -4.54
N ARG A 20 3.26 13.47 -4.99
CA ARG A 20 3.00 13.79 -6.41
C ARG A 20 4.15 13.35 -7.32
N LYS A 21 5.41 13.61 -6.94
CA LYS A 21 6.59 13.16 -7.73
C LYS A 21 6.63 11.64 -7.88
N TYR A 22 6.34 10.91 -6.81
CA TYR A 22 6.28 9.45 -6.81
C TYR A 22 5.21 8.97 -7.80
N THR A 23 4.02 9.54 -7.72
CA THR A 23 2.84 9.11 -8.48
C THR A 23 2.86 9.56 -9.95
N THR A 24 3.63 10.58 -10.30
CA THR A 24 3.77 11.06 -11.69
C THR A 24 4.93 10.44 -12.44
N SER A 25 5.77 9.65 -11.77
CA SER A 25 6.91 8.99 -12.41
C SER A 25 6.45 7.76 -13.18
N SER A 26 6.48 7.83 -14.51
CA SER A 26 6.09 6.71 -15.40
C SER A 26 6.81 5.39 -15.08
N ARG A 27 8.09 5.47 -14.71
CA ARG A 27 8.87 4.31 -14.27
C ARG A 27 8.33 3.70 -12.96
N ILE A 28 7.93 4.52 -12.00
CA ILE A 28 7.36 4.04 -10.73
C ILE A 28 6.01 3.40 -11.00
N ILE A 29 5.15 4.06 -11.78
CA ILE A 29 3.84 3.52 -12.18
C ILE A 29 4.00 2.13 -12.81
N GLU A 30 4.88 1.98 -13.81
CA GLU A 30 5.12 0.70 -14.49
C GLU A 30 5.61 -0.39 -13.52
N ILE A 31 6.56 -0.05 -12.65
CA ILE A 31 7.11 -1.01 -11.68
C ILE A 31 6.04 -1.44 -10.67
N GLN A 32 5.27 -0.49 -10.12
CA GLN A 32 4.24 -0.77 -9.14
C GLN A 32 3.11 -1.62 -9.75
N ALA A 33 2.67 -1.31 -10.97
CA ALA A 33 1.68 -2.13 -11.68
C ALA A 33 2.18 -3.57 -11.87
N ARG A 34 3.40 -3.76 -12.40
CA ARG A 34 3.97 -5.09 -12.62
C ARG A 34 4.15 -5.91 -11.35
N ILE A 35 4.52 -5.27 -10.24
CA ILE A 35 4.64 -5.98 -8.95
C ILE A 35 3.24 -6.33 -8.42
N SER A 36 2.26 -5.44 -8.60
CA SER A 36 0.86 -5.66 -8.19
C SER A 36 0.22 -6.82 -8.95
N GLU A 37 0.43 -6.90 -10.27
CA GLU A 37 0.00 -8.03 -11.10
C GLU A 37 0.58 -9.34 -10.58
N ARG A 38 1.90 -9.37 -10.30
CA ARG A 38 2.56 -10.56 -9.74
C ARG A 38 2.05 -10.92 -8.35
N ALA A 39 1.78 -9.94 -7.49
CA ALA A 39 1.22 -10.20 -6.17
C ALA A 39 -0.19 -10.81 -6.27
N LEU A 40 -1.00 -10.32 -7.21
CA LEU A 40 -2.34 -10.85 -7.46
C LEU A 40 -2.30 -12.29 -7.98
N GLU A 41 -1.39 -12.61 -8.90
CA GLU A 41 -1.14 -13.99 -9.34
C GLU A 41 -0.76 -14.91 -8.18
N LEU A 42 0.13 -14.44 -7.29
CA LEU A 42 0.61 -15.20 -6.13
C LEU A 42 -0.45 -15.37 -5.02
N LEU A 43 -1.47 -14.51 -5.01
CA LEU A 43 -2.60 -14.63 -4.08
C LEU A 43 -3.44 -15.88 -4.37
N ALA A 44 -3.32 -16.45 -5.57
CA ALA A 44 -3.96 -17.69 -5.99
C ALA A 44 -5.47 -17.71 -5.73
N LEU A 45 -6.13 -16.58 -6.04
CA LEU A 45 -7.58 -16.45 -5.94
C LEU A 45 -8.28 -17.49 -6.84
N PRO A 46 -9.46 -18.00 -6.45
CA PRO A 46 -10.24 -18.89 -7.31
C PRO A 46 -10.57 -18.23 -8.66
N ASP A 47 -10.25 -18.92 -9.75
CA ASP A 47 -10.64 -18.50 -11.11
C ASP A 47 -12.08 -18.97 -11.41
N ASP A 48 -13.03 -18.40 -10.68
CA ASP A 48 -14.47 -18.68 -10.78
C ASP A 48 -15.25 -17.55 -11.46
N GLY A 49 -14.55 -16.50 -11.92
CA GLY A 49 -15.13 -15.31 -12.54
C GLY A 49 -15.88 -14.40 -11.57
N VAL A 50 -15.77 -14.62 -10.25
CA VAL A 50 -16.45 -13.81 -9.24
C VAL A 50 -15.48 -12.75 -8.70
N PRO A 51 -15.82 -11.44 -8.77
CA PRO A 51 -15.05 -10.38 -8.13
C PRO A 51 -14.77 -10.67 -6.65
N LYS A 52 -13.53 -10.42 -6.22
CA LYS A 52 -13.10 -10.58 -4.83
C LYS A 52 -13.05 -9.24 -4.13
N MET A 53 -13.23 -9.23 -2.81
CA MET A 53 -12.99 -8.09 -1.94
C MET A 53 -11.58 -8.18 -1.36
N LEU A 54 -10.71 -7.27 -1.79
CA LEU A 54 -9.29 -7.27 -1.45
C LEU A 54 -8.91 -6.09 -0.56
N LEU A 55 -7.90 -6.30 0.28
CA LEU A 55 -7.33 -5.25 1.11
C LEU A 55 -5.94 -4.86 0.58
N ASP A 56 -5.74 -3.58 0.25
CA ASP A 56 -4.45 -3.03 -0.17
C ASP A 56 -3.78 -2.29 1.00
N ILE A 57 -2.78 -2.91 1.62
CA ILE A 57 -2.12 -2.42 2.83
C ILE A 57 -0.91 -1.57 2.46
N GLY A 58 -0.93 -0.30 2.85
CA GLY A 58 0.01 0.71 2.36
C GLY A 58 -0.29 1.07 0.91
N CYS A 59 -1.56 1.34 0.61
CA CYS A 59 -2.06 1.56 -0.75
C CYS A 59 -1.47 2.82 -1.40
N GLY A 60 -0.90 3.73 -0.59
CA GLY A 60 -0.30 4.96 -1.06
C GLY A 60 -1.28 5.79 -1.90
N SER A 61 -0.83 6.17 -3.09
CA SER A 61 -1.62 6.93 -4.06
C SER A 61 -2.55 6.06 -4.93
N GLY A 62 -2.74 4.79 -4.55
CA GLY A 62 -3.68 3.86 -5.18
C GLY A 62 -3.17 3.17 -6.44
N LEU A 63 -1.86 3.21 -6.73
CA LEU A 63 -1.28 2.56 -7.92
C LEU A 63 -1.50 1.04 -7.95
N SER A 64 -1.39 0.36 -6.81
CA SER A 64 -1.67 -1.08 -6.69
C SER A 64 -3.16 -1.37 -6.76
N GLY A 65 -3.99 -0.51 -6.15
CA GLY A 65 -5.45 -0.59 -6.22
C GLY A 65 -6.00 -0.49 -7.64
N GLU A 66 -5.40 0.35 -8.50
CA GLU A 66 -5.76 0.40 -9.93
C GLU A 66 -5.60 -0.95 -10.61
N THR A 67 -4.51 -1.66 -10.35
CA THR A 67 -4.31 -3.02 -10.87
C THR A 67 -5.39 -3.99 -10.36
N LEU A 68 -5.85 -3.86 -9.11
CA LEU A 68 -6.95 -4.69 -8.59
C LEU A 68 -8.26 -4.40 -9.33
N THR A 69 -8.57 -3.12 -9.56
CA THR A 69 -9.73 -2.69 -10.34
C THR A 69 -9.68 -3.21 -11.77
N GLU A 70 -8.52 -3.10 -12.45
CA GLU A 70 -8.31 -3.60 -13.81
C GLU A 70 -8.54 -5.12 -13.94
N HIS A 71 -8.30 -5.88 -12.87
CA HIS A 71 -8.57 -7.31 -12.79
C HIS A 71 -10.00 -7.64 -12.31
N GLY A 72 -10.86 -6.63 -12.18
CA GLY A 72 -12.27 -6.79 -11.83
C GLY A 72 -12.52 -7.11 -10.36
N HIS A 73 -11.62 -6.71 -9.46
CA HIS A 73 -11.79 -6.88 -8.01
C HIS A 73 -12.18 -5.57 -7.33
N HIS A 74 -12.92 -5.69 -6.22
CA HIS A 74 -13.20 -4.58 -5.32
C HIS A 74 -12.09 -4.51 -4.29
N TRP A 75 -11.77 -3.30 -3.82
CA TRP A 75 -10.72 -3.16 -2.82
C TRP A 75 -10.97 -2.01 -1.85
N ILE A 76 -10.40 -2.18 -0.65
CA ILE A 76 -10.24 -1.14 0.34
C ILE A 76 -8.73 -0.92 0.53
N GLY A 77 -8.28 0.31 0.41
CA GLY A 77 -6.89 0.71 0.64
C GLY A 77 -6.71 1.34 2.01
N CYS A 78 -5.60 1.03 2.68
CA CYS A 78 -5.17 1.80 3.84
C CYS A 78 -3.75 2.34 3.70
N ASP A 79 -3.52 3.57 4.15
CA ASP A 79 -2.18 4.16 4.24
C ASP A 79 -2.08 5.07 5.47
N ILE A 80 -0.87 5.25 5.99
CA ILE A 80 -0.59 6.16 7.11
C ILE A 80 -0.39 7.60 6.64
N SER A 81 -0.04 7.80 5.36
CA SER A 81 0.19 9.13 4.79
C SER A 81 -1.10 9.72 4.21
N GLN A 82 -1.62 10.75 4.88
CA GLN A 82 -2.74 11.54 4.37
C GLN A 82 -2.44 12.11 2.98
N SER A 83 -1.23 12.62 2.73
CA SER A 83 -0.88 13.19 1.42
C SER A 83 -0.88 12.16 0.29
N MET A 84 -0.58 10.89 0.57
CA MET A 84 -0.70 9.82 -0.43
C MET A 84 -2.17 9.52 -0.74
N LEU A 85 -3.02 9.47 0.28
CA LEU A 85 -4.46 9.27 0.12
C LEU A 85 -5.13 10.44 -0.61
N ASP A 86 -4.71 11.67 -0.35
CA ASP A 86 -5.20 12.86 -1.08
C ASP A 86 -4.88 12.74 -2.57
N VAL A 87 -3.68 12.27 -2.93
CA VAL A 87 -3.32 12.00 -4.33
C VAL A 87 -4.16 10.87 -4.91
N ALA A 88 -4.48 9.82 -4.16
CA ALA A 88 -5.39 8.76 -4.61
C ALA A 88 -6.80 9.30 -4.90
N LEU A 89 -7.33 10.15 -4.02
CA LEU A 89 -8.63 10.83 -4.21
C LEU A 89 -8.63 11.72 -5.45
N GLU A 90 -7.57 12.51 -5.68
CA GLU A 90 -7.43 13.35 -6.88
C GLU A 90 -7.37 12.55 -8.18
N ARG A 91 -6.89 11.30 -8.11
CA ARG A 91 -6.84 10.36 -9.24
C ARG A 91 -8.15 9.60 -9.45
N GLU A 92 -9.15 9.83 -8.61
CA GLU A 92 -10.46 9.20 -8.69
C GLU A 92 -10.39 7.67 -8.67
N THR A 93 -9.52 7.10 -7.83
CA THR A 93 -9.39 5.65 -7.66
C THR A 93 -10.70 5.02 -7.19
N GLU A 94 -11.06 3.85 -7.72
CA GLU A 94 -12.37 3.22 -7.43
C GLU A 94 -12.51 2.63 -6.02
N GLY A 95 -11.40 2.31 -5.35
CA GLY A 95 -11.42 1.70 -4.02
C GLY A 95 -11.73 2.68 -2.89
N ASP A 96 -12.29 2.16 -1.80
CA ASP A 96 -12.47 2.94 -0.57
C ASP A 96 -11.11 3.15 0.11
N LEU A 97 -10.85 4.36 0.60
CA LEU A 97 -9.57 4.75 1.19
C LEU A 97 -9.69 5.00 2.69
N LEU A 98 -8.77 4.44 3.47
CA LEU A 98 -8.72 4.55 4.92
C LEU A 98 -7.37 5.12 5.37
N LEU A 99 -7.41 6.22 6.13
CA LEU A 99 -6.24 6.66 6.89
C LEU A 99 -6.08 5.77 8.11
N ALA A 100 -5.06 4.91 8.11
CA ALA A 100 -4.82 3.97 9.20
C ALA A 100 -3.34 3.56 9.31
N ASP A 101 -2.89 3.34 10.55
CA ASP A 101 -1.63 2.67 10.83
C ASP A 101 -1.85 1.15 10.84
N MET A 102 -1.24 0.45 9.89
CA MET A 102 -1.28 -1.02 9.81
C MET A 102 -0.67 -1.71 11.04
N GLY A 103 0.17 -1.04 11.82
CA GLY A 103 0.77 -1.53 13.06
C GLY A 103 -0.19 -1.57 14.25
N GLU A 104 -1.26 -0.78 14.22
CA GLU A 104 -2.28 -0.73 15.30
C GLU A 104 -3.46 -1.69 15.05
N GLY A 105 -3.51 -2.30 13.86
CA GLY A 105 -4.60 -3.15 13.41
C GLY A 105 -5.73 -2.37 12.72
N LEU A 106 -6.48 -3.05 11.84
CA LEU A 106 -7.40 -2.40 10.90
C LEU A 106 -8.88 -2.45 11.32
N GLY A 107 -9.21 -3.06 12.47
CA GLY A 107 -10.59 -3.14 12.97
C GLY A 107 -11.57 -3.94 12.09
N LEU A 108 -11.08 -4.67 11.09
CA LEU A 108 -11.89 -5.48 10.19
C LEU A 108 -12.36 -6.77 10.89
N ARG A 109 -13.62 -7.16 10.66
CA ARG A 109 -14.14 -8.44 11.15
C ARG A 109 -13.43 -9.60 10.43
N PRO A 110 -13.09 -10.71 11.11
CA PRO A 110 -12.49 -11.86 10.45
C PRO A 110 -13.36 -12.39 9.30
N GLY A 111 -12.73 -12.71 8.16
CA GLY A 111 -13.39 -13.32 7.00
C GLY A 111 -14.16 -12.35 6.09
N VAL A 112 -14.01 -11.03 6.26
CA VAL A 112 -14.65 -10.04 5.35
C VAL A 112 -13.88 -9.78 4.05
N MET A 113 -12.57 -10.07 4.05
CA MET A 113 -11.70 -9.91 2.88
C MET A 113 -11.37 -11.29 2.33
N ASP A 114 -11.41 -11.43 1.01
CA ASP A 114 -11.00 -12.65 0.30
C ASP A 114 -9.47 -12.77 0.21
N GLY A 115 -8.76 -11.65 0.30
CA GLY A 115 -7.31 -11.60 0.32
C GLY A 115 -6.77 -10.21 0.63
N ALA A 116 -5.45 -10.11 0.78
CA ALA A 116 -4.77 -8.85 1.02
C ALA A 116 -3.46 -8.81 0.21
N ILE A 117 -3.13 -7.62 -0.30
CA ILE A 117 -1.84 -7.32 -0.91
C ILE A 117 -1.17 -6.18 -0.16
N SER A 118 0.16 -6.07 -0.29
CA SER A 118 0.92 -4.93 0.20
C SER A 118 2.14 -4.74 -0.68
N ILE A 119 2.15 -3.67 -1.46
CA ILE A 119 3.16 -3.46 -2.50
C ILE A 119 4.11 -2.37 -2.06
N SER A 120 5.37 -2.75 -1.81
CA SER A 120 6.42 -1.81 -1.42
C SER A 120 6.05 -0.98 -0.18
N ALA A 121 5.37 -1.57 0.81
CA ALA A 121 5.02 -0.90 2.09
C ALA A 121 5.57 -1.61 3.34
N VAL A 122 5.58 -2.95 3.38
CA VAL A 122 5.97 -3.73 4.58
C VAL A 122 7.41 -3.48 5.03
N GLN A 123 8.33 -3.16 4.12
CA GLN A 123 9.72 -2.87 4.49
C GLN A 123 9.85 -1.67 5.44
N VAL A 124 8.88 -0.76 5.45
CA VAL A 124 8.80 0.33 6.43
C VAL A 124 8.61 -0.24 7.83
N ILE A 125 7.67 -1.17 8.04
CA ILE A 125 7.44 -1.79 9.34
C ILE A 125 8.69 -2.51 9.82
N LEU A 126 9.33 -3.28 8.92
CA LEU A 126 10.56 -4.00 9.26
C LEU A 126 11.69 -3.06 9.67
N GLN A 127 11.76 -1.84 9.11
CA GLN A 127 12.75 -0.86 9.52
C GLN A 127 12.48 -0.28 10.91
N VAL A 128 11.20 -0.02 11.24
CA VAL A 128 10.80 0.37 12.61
C VAL A 128 11.10 -0.77 13.60
N PHE A 129 10.81 -2.02 13.22
CA PHE A 129 11.05 -3.20 14.07
C PHE A 129 12.55 -3.51 14.26
N VAL A 130 13.37 -3.39 13.21
CA VAL A 130 14.83 -3.58 13.30
C VAL A 130 15.49 -2.46 14.10
N LEU A 131 15.02 -1.20 13.96
CA LEU A 131 15.49 -0.09 14.77
C LEU A 131 15.14 -0.31 16.25
N PHE A 132 13.93 -0.79 16.55
CA PHE A 132 13.52 -1.16 17.91
C PHE A 132 14.35 -2.32 18.48
N LEU A 133 14.64 -3.36 17.70
CA LEU A 133 15.53 -4.45 18.11
C LEU A 133 16.98 -3.99 18.33
N GLN A 134 17.50 -3.08 17.52
CA GLN A 134 18.85 -2.52 17.69
C GLN A 134 18.95 -1.58 18.91
N LEU A 135 17.89 -0.84 19.24
CA LEU A 135 17.80 -0.04 20.46
C LEU A 135 17.61 -0.92 21.71
N ALA A 136 16.83 -1.99 21.62
CA ALA A 136 16.62 -2.95 22.71
C ALA A 136 17.84 -3.84 22.98
N CYS A 137 18.67 -4.14 21.96
CA CYS A 137 19.91 -4.90 22.09
C CYS A 137 21.18 -4.04 22.34
N ARG A 138 21.02 -2.74 22.63
CA ARG A 138 22.10 -1.83 23.07
C ARG A 138 22.10 -1.54 24.58
N VAL A 139 21.48 -2.42 25.37
CA VAL A 139 21.63 -2.48 26.84
C VAL A 139 22.35 -3.76 27.21
#